data_AF-A0A819XHJ1-F1
#
_entry.id   AF-A0A819XHJ1-F1
#
_cell.length_a   1.000
_cell.length_b   1.000
_cell.length_c   1.000
_cell.angle_alpha   90.00
_cell.angle_beta   90.00
_cell.angle_gamma   90.00
#
_symmetry.space_group_name_H-M   'P 1'
#
loop_
_entity.id
_entity.type
_entity.pdbx_description
1 polymer ?
#
loop_
_entity_poly.entity_id
_entity_poly.type
_entity_poly.pdbx_seq_one_letter_code
_entity_poly.pdbx_strand_id
1 'polypeptide(L)'
;MMTKLFESKKKCLIVGVISGIFLTILLPQLLNKNKWEKNKQQTYHVNKKNEHDFAEYSQWPPFLTDPTFDLTLWRKHCWINQVSLPSQDPQLYYKKNYTAYTVCKDVISLINSIYNMKTNIAKVEYPEIFAQKIRKIFNYDNTLYAKALQQELYFVINKYTFEHTVYNPLRGRRPVQSPEVPVEQYLNETMEKNI
;
A
#
# COMPACT_ATOMS: atom_id res chain seq x y z
N MET A 1 -29.55 65.04 -6.09
CA MET A 1 -29.79 64.29 -4.84
C MET A 1 -30.42 62.90 -5.07
N MET A 2 -31.24 62.69 -6.12
CA MET A 2 -31.86 61.37 -6.41
C MET A 2 -30.89 60.25 -6.86
N THR A 3 -29.74 60.57 -7.45
CA THR A 3 -28.81 59.55 -7.98
C THR A 3 -28.14 58.72 -6.89
N LYS A 4 -27.85 59.31 -5.72
CA LYS A 4 -27.26 58.59 -4.57
C LYS A 4 -28.22 57.58 -3.93
N LEU A 5 -29.53 57.81 -4.03
CA LEU A 5 -30.56 56.93 -3.47
C LEU A 5 -30.73 55.63 -4.27
N PHE A 6 -30.57 55.69 -5.59
CA PHE A 6 -30.62 54.49 -6.44
C PHE A 6 -29.40 53.59 -6.28
N GLU A 7 -28.23 54.19 -6.05
CA GLU A 7 -26.99 53.44 -5.86
C GLU A 7 -26.97 52.67 -4.53
N SER A 8 -27.56 53.24 -3.48
CA SER A 8 -27.73 52.58 -2.18
C SER A 8 -28.65 51.36 -2.27
N LYS A 9 -29.78 51.47 -2.99
CA LYS A 9 -30.73 50.35 -3.14
C LYS A 9 -30.14 49.17 -3.91
N LYS A 10 -29.30 49.41 -4.93
CA LYS A 10 -28.62 48.33 -5.66
C LYS A 10 -27.62 47.57 -4.78
N LYS A 11 -26.88 48.26 -3.92
CA LYS A 11 -25.92 47.62 -3.00
C LYS A 11 -26.62 46.72 -1.97
N CYS A 12 -27.74 47.15 -1.40
CA CYS A 12 -28.52 46.31 -0.49
C CYS A 12 -29.07 45.04 -1.17
N LEU A 13 -29.49 45.14 -2.42
CA LEU A 13 -30.06 44.01 -3.15
C LEU A 13 -29.00 42.94 -3.47
N ILE A 14 -27.77 43.37 -3.83
CA ILE A 14 -26.65 42.46 -4.08
C ILE A 14 -26.22 41.74 -2.78
N VAL A 15 -26.15 42.46 -1.66
CA VAL A 15 -25.80 41.84 -0.35
C VAL A 15 -26.86 40.83 0.08
N GLY A 16 -28.15 41.12 -0.15
CA GLY A 16 -29.24 40.20 0.15
C GLY A 16 -29.16 38.89 -0.66
N VAL A 17 -28.85 38.99 -1.96
CA VAL A 17 -28.71 37.80 -2.83
C VAL A 17 -27.51 36.94 -2.41
N ILE A 18 -26.36 37.55 -2.11
CA ILE A 18 -25.17 36.82 -1.68
C ILE A 18 -25.43 36.10 -0.34
N SER A 19 -26.08 36.78 0.62
CA SER A 19 -26.43 36.19 1.91
C SER A 19 -27.41 35.01 1.76
N GLY A 20 -28.41 35.13 0.88
CA GLY A 20 -29.35 34.05 0.59
C GLY A 20 -28.70 32.81 -0.03
N ILE A 21 -27.77 33.00 -0.97
CA ILE A 21 -27.01 31.90 -1.59
C ILE A 21 -26.12 31.20 -0.54
N PHE A 22 -25.48 31.98 0.34
CA PHE A 22 -24.64 31.42 1.41
C PHE A 22 -25.46 30.58 2.40
N LEU A 23 -26.64 31.05 2.81
CA LEU A 23 -27.54 30.34 3.72
C LEU A 23 -28.14 29.06 3.11
N THR A 24 -28.43 29.07 1.81
CA THR A 24 -29.07 27.91 1.14
C THR A 24 -28.08 26.82 0.76
N ILE A 25 -26.82 27.16 0.43
CA ILE A 25 -25.83 26.17 -0.04
C ILE A 25 -24.92 25.67 1.09
N LEU A 26 -24.42 26.56 1.96
CA LEU A 26 -23.41 26.18 2.96
C LEU A 26 -24.02 25.66 4.27
N LEU A 27 -25.20 26.14 4.66
CA LEU A 27 -25.85 25.71 5.90
C LEU A 27 -26.21 24.20 5.90
N PRO A 28 -26.72 23.60 4.81
CA PRO A 28 -26.96 22.17 4.75
C PRO A 28 -25.67 21.34 4.86
N GLN A 29 -24.56 21.82 4.29
CA GLN A 29 -23.27 21.13 4.36
C GLN A 29 -22.69 21.13 5.77
N LEU A 30 -22.87 22.22 6.53
CA LEU A 30 -22.45 22.31 7.93
C LEU A 30 -23.33 21.47 8.85
N LEU A 31 -24.65 21.45 8.63
CA LEU A 31 -25.57 20.63 9.45
C LEU A 31 -25.39 19.12 9.19
N ASN A 32 -24.97 18.71 7.99
CA ASN A 32 -24.77 17.29 7.67
C ASN A 32 -23.47 16.70 8.25
N LYS A 33 -22.52 17.53 8.72
CA LYS A 33 -21.27 17.05 9.36
C LYS A 33 -21.54 16.22 10.63
N ASN A 34 -22.58 16.58 11.39
CA ASN A 34 -22.95 15.88 12.63
C ASN A 34 -23.52 14.46 12.39
N LYS A 35 -24.06 14.18 11.19
CA LYS A 35 -24.58 12.85 10.84
C LYS A 35 -23.42 11.86 10.58
N TRP A 36 -22.28 12.36 10.11
CA TRP A 36 -21.11 11.55 9.81
C TRP A 36 -20.36 11.09 11.07
N GLU A 37 -20.31 11.92 12.12
CA GLU A 37 -19.69 11.53 13.40
C GLU A 37 -20.52 10.49 14.18
N LYS A 38 -21.85 10.58 14.14
CA LYS A 38 -22.71 9.57 14.79
C LYS A 38 -22.58 8.18 14.16
N ASN A 39 -22.40 8.09 12.85
CA ASN A 39 -22.18 6.81 12.17
C ASN A 39 -20.80 6.20 12.45
N LYS A 40 -19.78 7.01 12.78
CA LYS A 40 -18.47 6.48 13.20
C LYS A 40 -18.50 5.84 14.59
N GLN A 41 -19.36 6.28 15.49
CA GLN A 41 -19.44 5.70 16.84
C GLN A 41 -20.21 4.37 16.86
N GLN A 42 -21.17 4.17 15.93
CA GLN A 42 -21.95 2.93 15.87
C GLN A 42 -21.18 1.73 15.29
N THR A 43 -20.11 1.92 14.53
CA THR A 43 -19.30 0.81 14.00
C THR A 43 -18.23 0.26 14.96
N TYR A 44 -18.07 0.81 16.18
CA TYR A 44 -17.11 0.31 17.17
C TYR A 44 -17.74 -0.18 18.48
N HIS A 45 -19.06 -0.39 18.52
CA HIS A 45 -19.66 -1.22 19.57
C HIS A 45 -19.46 -2.71 19.24
N VAL A 46 -18.21 -3.15 19.29
CA VAL A 46 -17.89 -4.57 19.48
C VAL A 46 -18.54 -4.96 20.81
N ASN A 47 -19.44 -5.94 20.76
CA ASN A 47 -20.20 -6.45 21.90
C ASN A 47 -19.25 -6.85 23.04
N LYS A 48 -19.07 -5.95 24.01
CA LYS A 48 -18.30 -6.18 25.24
C LYS A 48 -19.20 -6.87 26.28
N LYS A 49 -19.76 -8.01 25.91
CA LYS A 49 -20.47 -8.92 26.81
C LYS A 49 -20.02 -10.33 26.46
N ASN A 50 -18.96 -10.75 27.16
CA ASN A 50 -18.59 -12.11 27.57
C ASN A 50 -17.09 -12.07 27.91
N GLU A 51 -16.76 -11.21 28.87
CA GLU A 51 -15.45 -11.13 29.49
C GLU A 51 -15.50 -12.16 30.62
N HIS A 52 -15.27 -13.46 30.33
CA HIS A 52 -14.81 -14.48 31.29
C HIS A 52 -14.65 -15.91 30.74
N ASP A 53 -15.00 -16.21 29.48
CA ASP A 53 -14.72 -17.51 28.91
C ASP A 53 -13.37 -17.49 28.18
N PHE A 54 -12.42 -18.26 28.72
CA PHE A 54 -11.15 -18.71 28.16
C PHE A 54 -10.42 -17.75 27.22
N ALA A 55 -9.19 -17.38 27.61
CA ALA A 55 -8.21 -16.77 26.73
C ALA A 55 -7.80 -17.74 25.61
N GLU A 56 -8.71 -18.06 24.69
CA GLU A 56 -8.35 -18.41 23.34
C GLU A 56 -7.47 -17.26 22.85
N TYR A 57 -6.28 -17.62 22.40
CA TYR A 57 -5.40 -16.69 21.68
C TYR A 57 -6.25 -15.87 20.72
N SER A 58 -5.95 -14.57 20.60
CA SER A 58 -6.57 -13.67 19.63
C SER A 58 -6.62 -14.32 18.25
N GLN A 59 -7.71 -15.04 17.95
CA GLN A 59 -7.92 -15.59 16.64
C GLN A 59 -8.13 -14.38 15.75
N TRP A 60 -7.37 -14.31 14.66
CA TRP A 60 -7.64 -13.30 13.65
C TRP A 60 -9.11 -13.44 13.24
N PRO A 61 -9.88 -12.33 13.17
CA PRO A 61 -11.25 -12.42 12.69
C PRO A 61 -11.26 -13.14 11.34
N PRO A 62 -12.32 -13.91 11.04
CA PRO A 62 -12.42 -14.59 9.76
C PRO A 62 -12.21 -13.58 8.64
N PHE A 63 -11.33 -13.93 7.69
CA PHE A 63 -11.06 -13.09 6.54
C PHE A 63 -12.37 -12.98 5.74
N LEU A 64 -13.03 -11.82 5.82
CA LEU A 64 -14.21 -11.54 5.02
C LEU A 64 -13.76 -11.36 3.57
N THR A 65 -13.87 -12.41 2.77
CA THR A 65 -13.72 -12.31 1.33
C THR A 65 -14.97 -11.64 0.78
N ASP A 66 -14.80 -10.51 0.10
CA ASP A 66 -15.90 -9.93 -0.67
C ASP A 66 -16.26 -10.92 -1.79
N PRO A 67 -17.48 -11.51 -1.79
CA PRO A 67 -17.86 -12.48 -2.81
C PRO A 67 -17.91 -11.87 -4.21
N THR A 68 -17.89 -10.53 -4.33
CA THR A 68 -17.84 -9.82 -5.60
C THR A 68 -16.41 -9.65 -6.14
N PHE A 69 -15.38 -9.97 -5.36
CA PHE A 69 -13.99 -9.85 -5.79
C PHE A 69 -13.60 -10.98 -6.76
N ASP A 70 -13.54 -10.67 -8.04
CA ASP A 70 -13.08 -11.62 -9.06
C ASP A 70 -11.53 -11.64 -9.12
N LEU A 71 -10.95 -12.65 -8.46
CA LEU A 71 -9.52 -12.91 -8.46
C LEU A 71 -8.97 -13.17 -9.87
N THR A 72 -9.75 -13.76 -10.77
CA THR A 72 -9.32 -14.09 -12.14
C THR A 72 -9.20 -12.83 -12.96
N LEU A 73 -10.19 -11.93 -12.87
CA LEU A 73 -10.16 -10.62 -13.51
C LEU A 73 -9.00 -9.78 -12.97
N TRP A 74 -8.83 -9.75 -11.64
CA TRP A 74 -7.71 -9.03 -11.03
C TRP A 74 -6.36 -9.61 -11.49
N ARG A 75 -6.19 -10.93 -11.50
CA ARG A 75 -4.94 -11.55 -11.97
C ARG A 75 -4.69 -11.26 -13.44
N LYS A 76 -5.72 -11.22 -14.27
CA LYS A 76 -5.58 -10.96 -15.71
C LYS A 76 -5.23 -9.50 -16.01
N HIS A 77 -5.83 -8.55 -15.30
CA HIS A 77 -5.76 -7.12 -15.63
C HIS A 77 -4.85 -6.30 -14.69
N CYS A 78 -4.65 -6.77 -13.46
CA CYS A 78 -3.82 -6.10 -12.47
C CYS A 78 -2.51 -6.87 -12.23
N TRP A 79 -2.54 -8.20 -12.17
CA TRP A 79 -1.31 -8.96 -11.94
C TRP A 79 -0.54 -9.17 -13.24
N ILE A 80 0.61 -8.51 -13.38
CA ILE A 80 1.45 -8.71 -14.55
C ILE A 80 2.26 -9.99 -14.32
N ASN A 81 1.92 -11.07 -15.02
CA ASN A 81 2.56 -12.39 -14.88
C ASN A 81 4.05 -12.44 -15.31
N GLN A 82 4.62 -11.34 -15.82
CA GLN A 82 5.96 -11.31 -16.44
C GLN A 82 6.89 -10.24 -15.89
N VAL A 83 6.68 -9.79 -14.65
CA VAL A 83 7.61 -8.84 -14.06
C VAL A 83 8.79 -9.60 -13.49
N SER A 84 9.87 -9.72 -14.27
CA SER A 84 11.18 -9.61 -13.64
C SER A 84 11.15 -8.27 -12.91
N LEU A 85 11.01 -8.27 -11.57
CA LEU A 85 10.90 -7.07 -10.73
C LEU A 85 11.72 -5.95 -11.40
N PRO A 86 11.09 -4.90 -11.94
CA PRO A 86 11.80 -3.95 -12.75
C PRO A 86 12.84 -3.31 -11.83
N SER A 87 13.97 -2.90 -12.38
CA SER A 87 14.94 -2.05 -11.67
C SER A 87 14.40 -0.62 -11.47
N GLN A 88 13.09 -0.49 -11.29
CA GLN A 88 12.36 0.75 -11.18
C GLN A 88 11.42 0.63 -10.00
N ASP A 89 11.51 1.65 -9.14
CA ASP A 89 10.69 1.95 -7.99
C ASP A 89 9.29 1.28 -8.05
N PRO A 90 8.95 0.36 -7.11
CA PRO A 90 7.67 -0.32 -7.06
C PRO A 90 6.51 0.68 -7.03
N GLN A 91 6.69 1.85 -6.41
CA GLN A 91 5.67 2.90 -6.43
C GLN A 91 5.41 3.43 -7.85
N LEU A 92 6.46 3.61 -8.66
CA LEU A 92 6.35 4.08 -10.03
C LEU A 92 5.69 3.02 -10.93
N TYR A 93 5.99 1.75 -10.66
CA TYR A 93 5.37 0.61 -11.33
C TYR A 93 3.86 0.55 -11.07
N TYR A 94 3.42 0.72 -9.82
CA TYR A 94 2.00 0.75 -9.48
C TYR A 94 1.26 1.98 -10.01
N LYS A 95 1.97 3.07 -10.34
CA LYS A 95 1.34 4.32 -10.78
C LYS A 95 0.99 4.36 -12.27
N LYS A 96 1.73 3.64 -13.14
CA LYS A 96 1.67 3.86 -14.59
C LYS A 96 0.67 2.99 -15.34
N ASN A 97 0.38 1.76 -14.87
CA ASN A 97 -0.41 0.78 -15.62
C ASN A 97 -1.79 0.45 -15.01
N TYR A 98 -2.07 0.92 -13.80
CA TYR A 98 -3.22 0.46 -13.01
C TYR A 98 -4.42 1.41 -13.04
N THR A 99 -4.36 2.49 -13.82
CA THR A 99 -5.40 3.52 -13.87
C THR A 99 -6.64 3.11 -14.66
N ALA A 100 -6.57 2.05 -15.47
CA ALA A 100 -7.64 1.64 -16.37
C ALA A 100 -8.79 0.87 -15.69
N TYR A 101 -8.52 0.11 -14.62
CA TYR A 101 -9.52 -0.72 -13.94
C TYR A 101 -9.70 -0.31 -12.47
N THR A 102 -10.95 -0.15 -12.04
CA THR A 102 -11.31 0.23 -10.66
C THR A 102 -10.81 -0.78 -9.63
N VAL A 103 -10.99 -2.08 -9.92
CA VAL A 103 -10.56 -3.18 -9.04
C VAL A 103 -9.05 -3.12 -8.73
N CYS A 104 -8.22 -2.71 -9.70
CA CYS A 104 -6.79 -2.56 -9.44
C CYS A 104 -6.49 -1.37 -8.51
N LYS A 105 -7.21 -0.25 -8.69
CA LYS A 105 -7.04 0.94 -7.85
C LYS A 105 -7.40 0.64 -6.41
N ASP A 106 -8.46 -0.13 -6.17
CA ASP A 106 -8.93 -0.44 -4.82
C ASP A 106 -7.91 -1.28 -4.06
N VAL A 107 -7.36 -2.32 -4.69
CA VAL A 107 -6.30 -3.16 -4.08
C VAL A 107 -5.04 -2.35 -3.81
N ILE A 108 -4.60 -1.52 -4.75
CA ILE A 108 -3.42 -0.66 -4.55
C ILE A 108 -3.67 0.39 -3.48
N SER A 109 -4.88 0.97 -3.44
CA SER A 109 -5.29 1.91 -2.40
C SER A 109 -5.25 1.24 -1.02
N LEU A 110 -5.76 0.01 -0.90
CA LEU A 110 -5.70 -0.77 0.32
C LEU A 110 -4.25 -1.05 0.74
N ILE A 111 -3.40 -1.53 -0.17
CA ILE A 111 -1.97 -1.76 0.11
C ILE A 111 -1.30 -0.47 0.57
N ASN A 112 -1.53 0.65 -0.13
CA ASN A 112 -0.97 1.95 0.23
C ASN A 112 -1.57 2.52 1.52
N SER A 113 -2.75 2.07 1.95
CA SER A 113 -3.33 2.47 3.24
C SER A 113 -2.64 1.81 4.42
N ILE A 114 -2.08 0.60 4.23
CA ILE A 114 -1.41 -0.19 5.27
C ILE A 114 0.11 0.00 5.22
N TYR A 115 0.69 0.09 4.03
CA TYR A 115 2.12 0.10 3.83
C TYR A 115 2.61 1.41 3.22
N ASN A 116 3.83 1.79 3.59
CA ASN A 116 4.63 2.80 2.93
C ASN A 116 5.82 2.09 2.28
N MET A 117 5.84 2.05 0.94
CA MET A 117 6.94 1.45 0.19
C MET A 117 7.95 2.53 -0.17
N LYS A 118 9.24 2.33 0.02
CA LYS A 118 10.28 3.27 -0.41
C LYS A 118 11.36 2.53 -1.16
N THR A 119 11.91 3.19 -2.17
CA THR A 119 13.07 2.68 -2.91
C THR A 119 14.30 3.47 -2.50
N ASN A 120 15.39 2.78 -2.22
CA ASN A 120 16.66 3.39 -1.93
C ASN A 120 17.78 2.67 -2.68
N ILE A 121 18.76 3.41 -3.18
CA ILE A 121 19.95 2.84 -3.80
C ILE A 121 21.04 2.81 -2.74
N ALA A 122 21.36 1.62 -2.24
CA ALA A 122 22.46 1.40 -1.33
C ALA A 122 23.77 1.28 -2.11
N LYS A 123 24.72 2.18 -1.81
CA LYS A 123 26.09 2.07 -2.29
C LYS A 123 26.83 1.04 -1.46
N VAL A 124 27.31 -0.02 -2.10
CA VAL A 124 28.14 -1.05 -1.46
C VAL A 124 29.59 -0.71 -1.75
N GLU A 125 30.42 -0.65 -0.72
CA GLU A 125 31.86 -0.45 -0.85
C GLU A 125 32.56 -1.74 -0.49
N TYR A 126 33.24 -2.35 -1.47
CA TYR A 126 34.03 -3.56 -1.24
C TYR A 126 35.48 -3.18 -0.91
N PRO A 127 36.07 -3.76 0.14
CA PRO A 127 37.52 -3.68 0.34
C PRO A 127 38.25 -4.21 -0.89
N GLU A 128 39.43 -3.66 -1.20
CA GLU A 128 40.16 -3.93 -2.45
C GLU A 128 40.35 -5.43 -2.75
N ILE A 129 40.69 -6.22 -1.73
CA ILE A 129 40.85 -7.67 -1.84
C ILE A 129 39.55 -8.36 -2.31
N PHE A 130 38.39 -7.91 -1.83
CA PHE A 130 37.10 -8.43 -2.26
C PHE A 130 36.68 -7.87 -3.62
N ALA A 131 36.98 -6.60 -3.89
CA ALA A 131 36.72 -5.98 -5.19
C ALA A 131 37.36 -6.77 -6.33
N GLN A 132 38.62 -7.19 -6.17
CA GLN A 132 39.33 -8.01 -7.17
C GLN A 132 38.67 -9.37 -7.38
N LYS A 133 38.23 -10.04 -6.30
CA LYS A 133 37.51 -11.32 -6.40
C LYS A 133 36.18 -11.16 -7.14
N ILE A 134 35.42 -10.13 -6.82
CA ILE A 134 34.12 -9.87 -7.48
C ILE A 134 34.33 -9.50 -8.95
N ARG A 135 35.31 -8.67 -9.28
CA ARG A 135 35.67 -8.37 -10.68
C ARG A 135 36.01 -9.65 -11.44
N LYS A 136 36.79 -10.55 -10.84
CA LYS A 136 37.12 -11.85 -11.45
C LYS A 136 35.86 -12.70 -11.69
N ILE A 137 34.92 -12.76 -10.74
CA ILE A 137 33.63 -13.47 -10.91
C ILE A 137 32.85 -12.91 -12.10
N PHE A 138 32.90 -11.59 -12.32
CA PHE A 138 32.24 -10.94 -13.45
C PHE A 138 33.10 -10.88 -14.73
N ASN A 139 34.16 -11.69 -14.84
CA ASN A 139 35.08 -11.65 -15.99
C ASN A 139 35.60 -10.24 -16.32
N TYR A 140 35.82 -9.43 -15.27
CA TYR A 140 36.25 -8.03 -15.38
C TYR A 140 35.28 -7.13 -16.17
N ASP A 141 34.01 -7.51 -16.28
CA ASP A 141 32.96 -6.62 -16.79
C ASP A 141 32.69 -5.48 -15.79
N ASN A 142 33.20 -4.29 -16.13
CA ASN A 142 33.05 -3.09 -15.32
C ASN A 142 31.58 -2.65 -15.16
N THR A 143 30.70 -3.00 -16.11
CA THR A 143 29.27 -2.66 -16.05
C THR A 143 28.56 -3.50 -14.99
N LEU A 144 28.83 -4.81 -14.96
CA LEU A 144 28.31 -5.71 -13.93
C LEU A 144 28.86 -5.37 -12.55
N TYR A 145 30.15 -5.05 -12.47
CA TYR A 145 30.77 -4.60 -11.23
C TYR A 145 30.14 -3.30 -10.71
N ALA A 146 29.94 -2.29 -11.57
CA ALA A 146 29.28 -1.04 -11.19
C ALA A 146 27.84 -1.28 -10.70
N LYS A 147 27.09 -2.18 -11.34
CA LYS A 147 25.75 -2.59 -10.88
C LYS A 147 25.80 -3.29 -9.52
N ALA A 148 26.81 -4.11 -9.25
CA ALA A 148 26.95 -4.78 -7.95
C ALA A 148 27.22 -3.79 -6.79
N LEU A 149 27.89 -2.67 -7.08
CA LEU A 149 28.11 -1.58 -6.13
C LEU A 149 26.85 -0.75 -5.86
N GLN A 150 25.84 -0.81 -6.73
CA GLN A 150 24.59 -0.06 -6.61
C GLN A 150 23.42 -1.02 -6.42
N GLN A 151 23.10 -1.31 -5.16
CA GLN A 151 22.02 -2.23 -4.83
C GLN A 151 20.73 -1.45 -4.60
N GLU A 152 19.73 -1.69 -5.43
CA GLU A 152 18.37 -1.21 -5.20
C GLU A 152 17.74 -2.01 -4.06
N LEU A 153 17.26 -1.31 -3.03
CA LEU A 153 16.60 -1.85 -1.86
C LEU A 153 15.17 -1.31 -1.79
N TYR A 154 14.22 -2.22 -1.56
CA TYR A 154 12.82 -1.88 -1.35
C TYR A 154 12.50 -1.99 0.15
N PHE A 155 12.07 -0.88 0.72
CA PHE A 155 11.64 -0.80 2.11
C PHE A 155 10.12 -0.83 2.14
N VAL A 156 9.53 -1.88 2.72
CA VAL A 156 8.09 -1.97 2.97
C VAL A 156 7.88 -1.72 4.45
N ILE A 157 7.26 -0.59 4.77
CA ILE A 157 7.05 -0.15 6.14
C ILE A 157 5.57 -0.25 6.45
N ASN A 158 5.18 -1.07 7.42
CA ASN A 158 3.80 -1.10 7.90
C ASN A 158 3.52 0.19 8.70
N LYS A 159 2.48 0.93 8.31
CA LYS A 159 2.12 2.23 8.92
C LYS A 159 1.56 2.09 10.32
N TYR A 160 1.02 0.92 10.67
CA TYR A 160 0.36 0.68 11.95
C TYR A 160 1.29 -0.01 12.96
N THR A 161 2.06 -1.01 12.50
CA THR A 161 2.99 -1.75 13.38
C THR A 161 4.40 -1.15 13.40
N PHE A 162 4.71 -0.23 12.47
CA PHE A 162 6.06 0.29 12.23
C PHE A 162 7.11 -0.78 11.93
N GLU A 163 6.68 -1.97 11.51
CA GLU A 163 7.59 -3.01 11.07
C GLU A 163 8.21 -2.65 9.73
N HIS A 164 9.53 -2.83 9.63
CA HIS A 164 10.31 -2.57 8.44
C HIS A 164 10.73 -3.89 7.80
N THR A 165 10.24 -4.15 6.60
CA THR A 165 10.75 -5.25 5.76
C THR A 165 11.63 -4.67 4.66
N VAL A 166 12.86 -5.18 4.55
CA VAL A 166 13.79 -4.77 3.49
C VAL A 166 13.93 -5.91 2.49
N TYR A 167 13.57 -5.64 1.25
CA TYR A 167 13.74 -6.57 0.15
C TYR A 167 14.91 -6.15 -0.73
N ASN A 168 15.81 -7.10 -0.99
CA ASN A 168 16.92 -6.94 -1.91
C ASN A 168 16.69 -7.88 -3.11
N PRO A 169 16.40 -7.36 -4.31
CA PRO A 169 16.14 -8.18 -5.50
C PRO A 169 17.29 -9.11 -5.88
N LEU A 170 18.53 -8.73 -5.56
CA LEU A 170 19.70 -9.59 -5.82
C LEU A 170 19.73 -10.81 -4.90
N ARG A 171 19.18 -10.73 -3.68
CA ARG A 171 19.07 -11.90 -2.80
C ARG A 171 18.05 -12.91 -3.30
N GLY A 172 16.95 -12.45 -3.92
CA GLY A 172 15.92 -13.33 -4.48
C GLY A 172 16.38 -14.16 -5.67
N ARG A 173 17.50 -13.78 -6.32
CA ARG A 173 18.09 -14.50 -7.47
C ARG A 173 19.28 -15.38 -7.10
N ARG A 174 19.58 -15.54 -5.81
CA ARG A 174 20.60 -16.50 -5.40
C ARG A 174 20.16 -17.89 -5.90
N PRO A 175 21.06 -18.68 -6.48
CA PRO A 175 20.79 -20.10 -6.67
C PRO A 175 20.51 -20.68 -5.30
N VAL A 176 19.24 -20.90 -5.00
CA VAL A 176 18.85 -21.70 -3.85
C VAL A 176 19.07 -23.12 -4.33
N GLN A 177 19.98 -23.86 -3.70
CA GLN A 177 20.01 -25.30 -3.92
C GLN A 177 18.60 -25.79 -3.61
N SER A 178 17.96 -26.41 -4.60
CA SER A 178 16.70 -27.10 -4.32
C SER A 178 16.97 -28.04 -3.14
N PRO A 179 16.12 -28.02 -2.10
CA PRO A 179 16.28 -28.96 -1.01
C PRO A 179 16.35 -30.38 -1.58
N GLU A 180 17.20 -31.23 -1.01
CA GLU A 180 17.33 -32.63 -1.45
C GLU A 180 15.98 -33.36 -1.43
N VAL A 181 15.09 -32.91 -0.56
CA VAL A 181 13.75 -33.44 -0.36
C VAL A 181 12.70 -32.39 -0.76
N PRO A 182 11.66 -32.75 -1.54
CA PRO A 182 10.54 -31.87 -1.82
C PRO A 182 9.88 -31.35 -0.54
N VAL A 183 9.43 -30.09 -0.56
CA VAL A 183 8.80 -29.46 0.61
C VAL A 183 7.56 -30.25 1.06
N GLU A 184 6.76 -30.77 0.14
CA GLU A 184 5.61 -31.61 0.50
C GLU A 184 6.03 -32.86 1.30
N GLN A 185 7.12 -33.53 0.91
CA GLN A 185 7.59 -34.71 1.62
C GLN A 185 8.06 -34.36 3.03
N TYR A 186 8.83 -33.29 3.21
CA TYR A 186 9.25 -32.82 4.53
C TYR A 186 8.06 -32.49 5.44
N LEU A 187 7.03 -31.82 4.89
CA LEU A 187 5.82 -31.48 5.64
C LEU A 187 5.06 -32.73 6.08
N ASN A 188 4.91 -33.71 5.19
CA ASN A 188 4.23 -34.97 5.52
C ASN A 188 4.98 -35.74 6.62
N GLU A 189 6.31 -35.89 6.50
CA GLU A 189 7.13 -36.56 7.51
C GLU A 189 7.07 -35.86 8.87
N THR A 190 6.99 -34.52 8.88
CA THR A 190 6.90 -33.73 10.11
C THR A 190 5.51 -33.85 10.76
N MET A 191 4.45 -33.91 9.96
CA MET A 191 3.09 -34.14 10.47
C MET A 191 2.91 -35.56 11.01
N GLU A 192 3.47 -36.56 10.35
CA GLU A 192 3.41 -37.97 10.79
C GLU A 192 4.25 -38.25 12.05
N LYS A 193 5.33 -37.50 12.29
CA LYS A 193 6.18 -37.67 13.49
C LYS A 193 5.65 -36.96 14.74
N ASN A 194 4.73 -36.02 14.59
CA ASN A 194 4.19 -35.20 15.69
C ASN A 194 2.72 -35.54 16.03
N ILE A 195 2.20 -36.62 15.46
CA ILE A 195 0.92 -37.26 15.82
C ILE A 195 1.26 -38.63 16.42
#